data_AF-O25814-F1
#
_entry.id   AF-O25814-F1
#
_cell.length_a   1.000
_cell.length_b   1.000
_cell.length_c   1.000
_cell.angle_alpha   90.00
_cell.angle_beta   90.00
_cell.angle_gamma   90.00
#
_symmetry.space_group_name_H-M   'P 1'
#
loop_
_entity.id
_entity.type
_entity.pdbx_description
1 polymer ?
#
loop_
_entity_poly.entity_id
_entity_poly.type
_entity_poly.pdbx_seq_one_letter_code
_entity_poly.pdbx_strand_id
1 'polypeptide(L)' 'MSADVGYDIRNNVVLNWNVGIYKKIRCFGIGFQFVNQRRPILTGDPNQPIRVFENNYVKLELDFSPITKTNVTYRSLQRK' A
#
# COMPACT_ATOMS: atom_id res chain seq x y z
N MET A 1 10.42 -8.04 9.57
CA MET A 1 10.17 -6.63 9.22
C MET A 1 10.27 -6.52 7.71
N SER A 2 9.38 -5.79 7.05
CA SER A 2 9.39 -5.57 5.60
C SER A 2 9.32 -4.07 5.32
N ALA A 3 10.17 -3.57 4.43
CA ALA A 3 10.11 -2.20 3.96
C ALA A 3 10.43 -2.19 2.47
N ASP A 4 9.65 -1.43 1.71
CA ASP A 4 9.81 -1.25 0.27
C ASP A 4 9.54 0.22 -0.09
N VAL A 5 10.32 0.75 -1.02
CA VAL A 5 10.15 2.11 -1.54
C VAL A 5 10.44 2.13 -3.03
N GLY A 6 9.44 2.54 -3.80
CA GLY A 6 9.56 2.85 -5.21
C GLY A 6 9.72 4.35 -5.40
N TYR A 7 10.76 4.75 -6.11
CA TYR A 7 11.09 6.15 -6.38
C TYR A 7 11.28 6.39 -7.87
N ASP A 8 10.63 7.43 -8.39
CA ASP A 8 10.79 7.90 -9.75
C ASP A 8 11.88 8.97 -9.81
N ILE A 9 13.03 8.58 -10.37
CA ILE A 9 14.21 9.43 -10.53
C ILE A 9 13.91 10.62 -11.46
N ARG A 10 13.10 10.41 -12.50
CA ARG A 10 12.86 11.44 -13.52
C ARG A 10 12.02 12.59 -12.97
N ASN A 11 11.02 12.25 -12.15
CA ASN A 11 10.13 13.24 -11.57
C ASN A 11 10.52 13.64 -10.13
N ASN A 12 11.60 13.06 -9.58
CA ASN A 12 12.07 13.26 -8.21
C ASN A 12 10.97 13.03 -7.16
N VAL A 13 10.23 11.92 -7.30
CA VAL A 13 9.03 11.65 -6.50
C VAL A 13 9.01 10.20 -6.00
N VAL A 14 8.70 10.01 -4.72
CA VAL A 14 8.35 8.69 -4.17
C VAL A 14 6.99 8.27 -4.73
N LEU A 15 6.95 7.11 -5.39
CA LEU A 15 5.74 6.52 -5.98
C LEU A 15 4.99 5.68 -4.97
N ASN A 16 5.61 4.60 -4.49
CA ASN A 16 4.98 3.65 -3.58
C ASN A 16 5.91 3.44 -2.41
N TRP A 17 5.37 3.34 -1.20
CA TRP A 17 6.15 2.83 -0.08
C TRP A 17 5.29 1.95 0.80
N ASN A 18 5.91 0.93 1.39
CA ASN A 18 5.31 0.15 2.44
C ASN A 18 6.30 -0.11 3.57
N VAL A 19 5.78 -0.17 4.79
CA VAL A 19 6.52 -0.60 5.98
C VAL A 19 5.61 -1.52 6.76
N GLY A 20 6.15 -2.65 7.22
CA GLY A 20 5.39 -3.60 7.98
C GLY A 20 6.21 -4.45 8.94
N ILE A 21 5.51 -4.90 9.97
CA ILE A 21 5.96 -5.94 10.88
C ILE A 21 5.14 -7.20 10.60
N TYR A 22 5.81 -8.34 10.61
CA TYR A 22 5.17 -9.64 10.46
C TYR A 22 5.83 -10.61 11.41
N LYS A 23 5.02 -11.39 12.11
CA LYS A 23 5.46 -12.39 13.07
C LYS A 23 4.70 -13.68 12.83
N LYS A 24 5.44 -14.77 12.55
CA LYS A 24 4.91 -16.12 12.44
C LYS A 24 5.14 -16.90 13.74
N ILE A 25 4.11 -17.59 14.20
CA ILE A 25 4.05 -18.44 15.38
C ILE A 25 3.42 -19.78 14.95
N ARG A 26 4.26 -20.75 14.59
CA ARG A 26 3.85 -22.06 14.07
C ARG A 26 2.91 -21.92 12.86
N CYS A 27 1.65 -22.31 13.03
CA CYS A 27 0.58 -22.30 12.03
C CYS A 27 -0.18 -20.97 11.97
N PHE A 28 0.17 -19.99 12.80
CA PHE A 28 -0.45 -18.68 12.84
C PHE A 28 0.58 -17.59 12.54
N GLY A 29 0.22 -16.57 11.78
CA GLY A 29 1.03 -15.39 11.53
C GLY A 29 0.18 -14.13 11.61
N ILE A 30 0.76 -13.07 12.17
CA ILE A 30 0.13 -11.76 12.21
C ILE A 30 1.06 -10.73 11.58
N GLY A 31 0.50 -9.94 10.67
CA GLY A 31 1.18 -8.88 9.96
C GLY A 31 0.44 -7.56 10.11
N PHE A 32 1.19 -6.48 10.20
CA PHE A 32 0.67 -5.12 10.18
C PHE A 32 1.52 -4.28 9.24
N GLN A 33 0.89 -3.63 8.26
CA GLN A 33 1.54 -2.89 7.18
C GLN A 33 0.91 -1.52 7.01
N PHE A 34 1.75 -0.49 6.93
CA PHE A 34 1.42 0.83 6.40
C PHE A 34 1.80 0.88 4.94
N VAL A 35 0.89 1.33 4.09
CA VAL A 35 1.08 1.37 2.64
C VAL A 35 0.61 2.70 2.09
N ASN A 36 1.44 3.33 1.27
CA ASN A 36 1.11 4.46 0.43
C ASN A 36 1.39 4.07 -1.03
N GLN A 37 0.40 4.26 -1.88
CA GLN A 37 0.53 4.01 -3.32
C GLN A 37 0.09 5.25 -4.09
N ARG A 38 0.99 5.80 -4.91
CA ARG A 38 0.64 6.79 -5.94
C ARG A 38 0.35 6.08 -7.25
N ARG A 39 -0.89 6.20 -7.72
CA ARG A 39 -1.29 5.70 -9.04
C ARG A 39 -1.73 6.86 -9.91
N PRO A 40 -1.05 7.13 -11.03
CA PRO A 40 -1.56 8.06 -12.02
C PRO A 40 -2.81 7.45 -12.66
N ILE A 41 -3.85 8.27 -12.79
CA ILE A 41 -5.04 7.96 -13.59
C ILE A 41 -5.15 8.96 -14.73
N LEU A 42 -5.72 8.50 -15.84
CA LEU A 42 -6.14 9.39 -16.92
C LEU A 42 -7.42 10.09 -16.48
N THR A 43 -7.48 11.40 -16.70
CA THR A 43 -8.71 12.18 -16.52
C THR A 43 -9.21 12.73 -17.84
N GLY A 44 -10.48 13.14 -17.87
CA GLY A 44 -11.07 13.81 -19.03
C GLY A 44 -10.75 15.31 -19.11
N ASP A 45 -9.99 15.88 -18.18
CA ASP A 45 -9.60 17.29 -18.22
C ASP A 45 -8.41 17.49 -19.16
N PRO A 46 -8.56 18.23 -20.28
CA PRO A 46 -7.47 18.46 -21.22
C PRO A 46 -6.31 19.26 -20.62
N ASN A 47 -6.54 20.03 -19.55
CA ASN A 47 -5.49 20.79 -18.86
C ASN A 47 -4.75 19.94 -17.81
N GLN A 48 -5.35 18.84 -17.34
CA GLN A 48 -4.75 17.91 -16.38
C GLN A 48 -5.02 16.45 -16.80
N PRO A 49 -4.45 16.01 -17.93
CA PRO A 49 -4.73 14.68 -18.48
C PRO A 49 -4.31 13.54 -17.54
N ILE A 50 -3.38 13.81 -16.62
CA ILE A 50 -2.90 12.85 -15.62
C ILE A 50 -3.12 13.42 -14.22
N ARG A 51 -3.89 12.72 -13.40
CA ARG A 51 -4.07 13.03 -11.99
C ARG A 51 -3.54 11.90 -11.13
N VAL A 52 -2.75 12.22 -10.12
CA VAL A 52 -2.15 11.20 -9.23
C VAL A 52 -3.07 10.99 -8.03
N PHE A 53 -3.58 9.76 -7.89
CA PHE A 53 -4.30 9.35 -6.70
C PHE A 53 -3.31 8.80 -5.66
N GLU A 54 -3.34 9.34 -4.45
CA GLU A 54 -2.68 8.78 -3.29
C GLU A 54 -3.64 7.85 -2.53
N ASN A 55 -3.29 6.57 -2.48
CA ASN A 55 -4.02 5.57 -1.73
C ASN A 55 -3.22 5.19 -0.47
N ASN A 56 -3.66 5.73 0.67
CA ASN A 56 -3.07 5.47 1.98
C ASN A 56 -3.91 4.47 2.75
N TYR A 57 -3.30 3.36 3.15
CA TYR A 57 -4.00 2.37 3.96
C TYR A 57 -3.12 1.64 4.95
N VAL A 58 -3.80 1.13 5.96
CA VAL A 58 -3.26 0.22 6.95
C VAL A 58 -3.83 -1.16 6.65
N LYS A 59 -2.96 -2.18 6.65
CA LYS A 59 -3.31 -3.57 6.39
C LYS A 59 -2.97 -4.43 7.59
N LEU A 60 -3.96 -5.14 8.11
CA LEU A 60 -3.79 -6.24 9.07
C LEU A 60 -3.86 -7.56 8.30
N GLU A 61 -2.83 -8.39 8.41
CA GLU A 61 -2.74 -9.72 7.78
C GLU A 61 -2.81 -10.78 8.87
N LEU A 62 -3.70 -11.76 8.71
CA LEU A 62 -3.81 -12.95 9.53
C LEU A 62 -3.54 -14.17 8.63
N ASP A 63 -2.54 -14.96 8.99
CA ASP A 63 -2.04 -16.09 8.22
C ASP A 63 -2.21 -17.38 9.01
N PHE A 64 -3.21 -18.19 8.67
CA PHE A 64 -3.45 -19.51 9.25
C PHE A 64 -2.88 -20.58 8.33
N SER A 65 -1.57 -20.81 8.39
CA SER A 65 -0.85 -21.69 7.49
C SER A 65 -1.03 -23.17 7.88
N PRO A 66 -1.45 -24.08 6.97
CA PRO A 66 -1.60 -23.90 5.52
C PRO A 66 -3.02 -23.56 5.03
N ILE A 67 -3.95 -23.32 5.94
CA ILE A 67 -5.40 -23.21 5.70
C ILE A 67 -5.77 -21.97 4.88
N THR A 68 -5.42 -20.77 5.35
CA THR A 68 -5.88 -19.52 4.71
C THR A 68 -5.03 -18.32 5.09
N LYS A 69 -5.07 -17.28 4.26
CA LYS A 69 -4.60 -15.93 4.59
C LYS A 69 -5.71 -14.93 4.39
N THR A 70 -5.97 -14.12 5.40
CA THR A 70 -7.00 -13.09 5.37
C THR A 70 -6.39 -11.73 5.66
N ASN A 71 -6.85 -10.71 4.93
CA ASN A 71 -6.35 -9.35 5.04
C ASN A 71 -7.49 -8.38 5.29
N VAL A 72 -7.37 -7.56 6.33
CA VAL A 72 -8.26 -6.42 6.57
C VAL A 72 -7.49 -5.16 6.19
N THR A 73 -8.06 -4.35 5.30
CA THR A 73 -7.46 -3.08 4.88
C THR A 73 -8.36 -1.91 5.26
N TYR A 74 -7.78 -0.94 5.95
CA TYR A 74 -8.43 0.33 6.26
C TYR A 74 -7.79 1.44 5.44
N ARG A 75 -8.56 2.03 4.52
CA ARG A 75 -8.13 3.12 3.63
C ARG A 75 -8.58 4.45 4.19
N SER A 76 -7.65 5.38 4.38
CA SER A 76 -7.97 6.78 4.60
C SER A 76 -7.97 7.49 3.26
N LEU A 77 -9.16 7.74 2.71
CA LEU A 77 -9.32 8.53 1.49
C LEU A 77 -9.11 10.00 1.83
N GLN A 78 -7.87 10.48 1.73
CA GLN A 78 -7.64 11.91 1.69
C GLN A 78 -7.99 12.42 0.28
N ARG A 79 -9.16 13.06 0.16
CA ARG A 79 -9.43 13.98 -0.96
C ARG A 79 -8.59 15.23 -0.73
N LYS A 80 -7.51 15.38 -1.50
CA LYS A 80 -6.91 16.70 -1.76
C LYS A 80 -7.63 17.36 -2.93
#